data_AF-A0A562I321-F1
#
_entry.id   AF-A0A562I321-F1
#
_cell.length_a   1.000
_cell.length_b   1.000
_cell.length_c   1.000
_cell.angle_alpha   90.00
_cell.angle_beta   90.00
_cell.angle_gamma   90.00
#
_symmetry.space_group_name_H-M   'P 1'
#
loop_
_entity.id
_entity.type
_entity.pdbx_description
1 polymer ?
#
loop_
_entity_poly.entity_id
_entity_poly.type
_entity_poly.pdbx_seq_one_letter_code
_entity_poly.pdbx_strand_id
1 'polypeptide(L)'
;MFGPEGLPSNTYYGDGGEIPTDVMEHLRAAYRAASVRFDYQRDDVLVVDNMTAAHGREPFTGPRKIAVAMAEPHTPESTGDI
;
A
#
# COMPACT_ATOMS: atom_id res chain seq x y z
N MET A 1 14.73 -11.92 19.07
CA MET A 1 13.70 -11.25 18.24
C MET A 1 12.93 -10.34 19.17
N PHE A 2 12.74 -9.07 18.80
CA PHE A 2 12.07 -8.09 19.67
C PHE A 2 10.64 -8.59 19.97
N GLY A 3 10.27 -8.70 21.25
CA GLY A 3 8.89 -9.02 21.65
C GLY A 3 7.94 -7.86 21.34
N PRO A 4 6.65 -7.96 21.73
CA PRO A 4 5.65 -6.90 21.50
C PRO A 4 6.12 -5.50 21.98
N GLU A 5 6.83 -5.47 23.10
CA GLU A 5 7.42 -4.28 23.73
C GLU A 5 8.61 -3.67 22.96
N GLY A 6 9.18 -4.42 22.00
CA GLY A 6 10.40 -4.03 21.29
C GLY A 6 10.17 -3.51 19.87
N LEU A 7 8.91 -3.38 19.44
CA LEU A 7 8.55 -2.77 18.16
C LEU A 7 8.27 -1.27 18.36
N PRO A 8 8.67 -0.39 17.41
CA PRO A 8 8.42 1.05 17.51
C PRO A 8 6.93 1.41 17.47
N SER A 9 6.08 0.50 16.99
CA SER A 9 4.63 0.63 16.93
C SER A 9 3.98 -0.75 16.86
N ASN A 10 2.79 -0.89 17.44
CA ASN A 10 1.94 -2.07 17.32
C ASN A 10 0.53 -1.68 16.83
N THR A 11 -0.21 -2.64 16.30
CA THR A 11 -1.60 -2.47 15.84
C THR A 11 -2.48 -3.51 16.50
N TYR A 12 -3.63 -3.06 17.00
CA TYR A 12 -4.62 -3.86 17.73
C TYR A 12 -6.00 -3.65 17.10
N TYR A 13 -6.96 -4.50 17.45
CA TYR A 13 -8.36 -4.21 17.18
C TYR A 13 -8.81 -2.94 17.92
N GLY A 14 -9.96 -2.38 17.50
CA GLY A 14 -10.48 -1.13 18.08
C GLY A 14 -10.82 -1.21 19.56
N ASP A 15 -10.95 -2.41 20.12
CA ASP A 15 -11.15 -2.70 21.54
C ASP A 15 -9.83 -2.94 22.31
N GLY A 16 -8.68 -2.89 21.62
CA GLY A 16 -7.35 -3.15 22.19
C GLY A 16 -6.92 -4.62 22.15
N GLY A 17 -7.74 -5.53 21.62
CA GLY A 17 -7.36 -6.93 21.45
C GLY A 17 -6.23 -7.13 20.43
N GLU A 18 -5.33 -8.08 20.69
CA GLU A 18 -4.31 -8.49 19.71
C GLU A 18 -4.96 -9.05 18.45
N ILE A 19 -4.42 -8.67 17.29
CA ILE A 19 -4.84 -9.26 16.01
C ILE A 19 -4.17 -10.64 15.90
N PRO A 20 -4.95 -11.73 15.80
CA PRO A 20 -4.43 -13.09 15.69
C PRO A 20 -3.50 -13.27 14.48
N THR A 21 -2.53 -14.17 14.63
CA THR A 21 -1.51 -14.42 13.60
C THR A 21 -2.12 -14.91 12.29
N ASP A 22 -3.12 -15.79 12.36
CA ASP A 22 -3.82 -16.34 11.20
C ASP A 22 -4.61 -15.27 10.42
N VAL A 23 -5.19 -14.28 11.12
CA VAL A 23 -5.81 -13.11 10.48
C VAL A 23 -4.77 -12.29 9.72
N MET A 24 -3.61 -12.03 10.33
CA MET A 24 -2.52 -11.31 9.67
C MET A 24 -1.97 -12.07 8.46
N GLU A 25 -1.87 -13.39 8.54
CA GLU A 25 -1.46 -14.25 7.44
C GLU A 25 -2.47 -14.22 6.29
N HIS A 26 -3.76 -14.29 6.61
CA HIS A 26 -4.84 -14.16 5.63
C HIS A 26 -4.78 -12.82 4.89
N LEU A 27 -4.66 -11.70 5.62
CA LEU A 27 -4.52 -10.37 5.01
C LEU A 27 -3.31 -10.32 4.07
N ARG A 28 -2.13 -10.76 4.54
CA ARG A 28 -0.91 -10.79 3.70
C ARG A 28 -1.10 -11.63 2.44
N ALA A 29 -1.81 -12.76 2.53
CA ALA A 29 -2.12 -13.60 1.38
C ALA A 29 -3.03 -12.86 0.38
N ALA A 30 -4.08 -12.18 0.86
CA ALA A 30 -4.97 -11.37 0.02
C ALA A 30 -4.21 -10.23 -0.68
N TYR A 31 -3.38 -9.48 0.04
CA TYR A 31 -2.54 -8.43 -0.55
C TYR A 31 -1.63 -8.98 -1.64
N ARG A 32 -0.95 -10.11 -1.39
CA ARG A 32 -0.08 -10.74 -2.40
C ARG A 32 -0.84 -11.22 -3.63
N ALA A 33 -2.01 -11.83 -3.45
CA ALA A 33 -2.83 -12.32 -4.55
C ALA A 33 -3.36 -11.17 -5.44
N ALA A 34 -3.63 -10.01 -4.84
CA ALA A 34 -4.10 -8.82 -5.55
C ALA A 34 -2.96 -7.89 -6.02
N SER A 35 -1.70 -8.19 -5.69
CA SER A 35 -0.56 -7.32 -6.02
C SER A 35 -0.19 -7.39 -7.50
N VAL A 36 0.07 -6.23 -8.09
CA VAL A 36 0.69 -6.11 -9.41
C VAL A 36 2.13 -5.64 -9.22
N ARG A 37 3.06 -6.31 -9.90
CA ARG A 37 4.48 -5.97 -9.93
C ARG A 37 4.86 -5.53 -11.34
N PHE A 38 5.61 -4.45 -11.43
CA PHE A 38 6.27 -4.01 -12.66
C PHE A 38 7.68 -3.50 -12.33
N ASP A 39 8.58 -3.61 -13.30
CA ASP A 39 9.94 -3.08 -13.18
C ASP A 39 9.95 -1.67 -13.78
N TYR A 40 10.25 -0.68 -12.94
CA TYR A 40 10.38 0.72 -13.39
C TYR A 40 11.47 0.85 -14.45
N GLN A 41 11.13 1.53 -15.54
CA GLN A 41 12.07 2.05 -16.52
C GLN A 41 12.24 3.55 -16.35
N ARG A 42 13.33 4.08 -16.90
CA ARG A 42 13.52 5.53 -16.94
C ARG A 42 12.38 6.13 -17.78
N ASP A 43 11.86 7.26 -17.31
CA ASP A 43 10.76 8.03 -17.91
C ASP A 43 9.36 7.40 -17.76
N ASP A 44 9.22 6.29 -17.01
CA ASP A 44 7.91 5.79 -16.60
C ASP A 44 7.19 6.74 -15.65
N VAL A 45 5.87 6.87 -15.83
CA VAL A 45 4.96 7.56 -14.91
C VAL A 45 3.92 6.56 -14.41
N LEU A 46 3.89 6.33 -13.10
CA LEU A 46 2.83 5.58 -12.44
C LEU A 46 1.78 6.55 -11.90
N VAL A 47 0.53 6.37 -12.30
CA VAL A 47 -0.63 7.03 -11.68
C VAL A 47 -1.30 6.02 -10.77
N VAL A 48 -1.55 6.42 -9.53
CA VAL A 48 -2.22 5.60 -8.51
C VAL A 48 -3.46 6.35 -8.02
N ASP A 49 -4.62 5.72 -8.14
CA ASP A 49 -5.79 6.15 -7.38
C ASP A 49 -5.59 5.72 -5.92
N ASN A 50 -5.26 6.70 -5.07
CA ASN A 50 -4.91 6.47 -3.67
C ASN A 50 -6.07 5.91 -2.83
N MET A 51 -7.32 6.02 -3.31
CA MET A 51 -8.47 5.50 -2.59
C MET A 51 -8.68 4.00 -2.82
N THR A 52 -8.23 3.48 -3.96
CA THR A 52 -8.51 2.10 -4.37
C THR A 52 -7.27 1.20 -4.38
N ALA A 53 -6.07 1.78 -4.29
CA ALA A 53 -4.82 1.04 -4.34
C ALA A 53 -3.96 1.24 -3.08
N ALA A 54 -3.54 0.14 -2.48
CA ALA A 54 -2.38 0.11 -1.60
C ALA A 54 -1.12 -0.09 -2.44
N HIS A 55 -0.06 0.66 -2.14
CA HIS A 55 1.22 0.53 -2.83
C HIS A 55 2.36 0.34 -1.84
N GLY A 56 3.40 -0.35 -2.31
CA GLY A 56 4.57 -0.68 -1.51
C GLY A 56 5.82 -0.71 -2.36
N ARG A 57 6.92 -1.14 -1.75
CA ARG A 57 8.22 -1.23 -2.41
C ARG A 57 8.94 -2.50 -1.98
N GLU A 58 9.48 -3.21 -2.95
CA GLU A 58 10.43 -4.29 -2.69
C GLU A 58 11.84 -3.77 -2.35
N PRO A 59 12.67 -4.58 -1.68
CA PRO A 59 14.09 -4.29 -1.53
C PRO A 59 14.76 -3.99 -2.89
N PHE A 60 15.67 -3.02 -2.91
CA PHE A 60 16.45 -2.67 -4.11
C PHE A 60 17.90 -2.38 -3.73
N THR A 61 18.79 -2.42 -4.73
CA THR A 61 20.22 -2.12 -4.58
C THR A 61 20.66 -1.07 -5.59
N GLY A 62 21.71 -0.31 -5.25
CA GLY A 62 22.26 0.74 -6.12
C GLY A 62 21.46 2.05 -6.12
N PRO A 63 21.90 3.06 -6.89
CA PRO A 63 21.23 4.35 -6.95
C PRO A 63 19.84 4.25 -7.58
N ARG A 64 18.81 4.75 -6.88
CA ARG A 64 17.43 4.82 -7.37
C ARG A 64 16.81 6.16 -6.94
N LYS A 65 16.18 6.86 -7.88
CA LYS A 65 15.42 8.10 -7.59
C LYS A 65 14.06 8.02 -8.25
N ILE A 66 13.00 8.16 -7.44
CA ILE A 66 11.61 8.25 -7.88
C ILE A 66 11.08 9.57 -7.33
N ALA A 67 10.51 10.41 -8.18
CA ALA A 67 9.79 11.61 -7.76
C ALA A 67 8.31 11.27 -7.56
N VAL A 68 7.65 11.98 -6.65
CA VAL A 68 6.22 11.82 -6.34
C VAL A 68 5.56 13.19 -6.34
N ALA A 69 4.35 13.26 -6.90
CA ALA A 69 3.46 14.41 -6.80
C ALA A 69 2.10 13.92 -6.32
N MET A 70 1.53 14.58 -5.31
CA MET A 70 0.18 14.29 -4.82
C MET A 70 -0.83 15.14 -5.59
N ALA A 71 -2.00 14.56 -5.86
CA ALA A 71 -3.13 15.25 -6.47
C ALA A 71 -4.29 15.37 -5.46
N GLU A 72 -5.18 16.32 -5.70
CA GLU A 72 -6.44 16.40 -4.95
C GLU A 72 -7.42 15.30 -5.43
N PRO A 73 -8.33 14.84 -4.56
CA PRO A 73 -9.39 13.92 -4.96
C PRO A 73 -10.22 14.51 -6.10
N HIS A 74 -10.34 13.76 -7.20
CA HIS A 74 -11.21 14.14 -8.30
C HIS A 74 -12.56 13.43 -8.17
N THR A 75 -13.65 14.20 -8.13
CA THR A 75 -15.00 13.66 -8.32
C THR A 75 -15.36 13.90 -9.79
N PRO A 76 -15.55 12.84 -10.60
CA PRO A 76 -15.99 13.02 -11.98
C PRO A 76 -17.33 13.75 -12.00
N GLU A 77 -17.47 14.76 -12.85
CA GLU A 77 -18.79 15.34 -13.12
C GLU A 77 -19.68 14.23 -13.67
N SER A 78 -20.90 14.07 -13.15
CA SER A 78 -21.86 13.15 -13.73
C SER A 78 -22.04 13.57 -15.19
N THR A 79 -21.61 12.73 -16.12
CA THR A 79 -21.91 12.92 -17.53
C THR A 79 -23.43 12.88 -17.62
N GLY A 80 -24.06 14.05 -17.71
CA GLY A 80 -25.50 14.15 -17.91
C GLY A 80 -25.84 13.34 -19.16
N ASP A 81 -26.87 12.51 -19.03
CA ASP A 81 -27.37 11.63 -20.08
C ASP A 81 -27.40 12.35 -21.44
N ILE A 82 -26.63 11.85 -22.41
CA ILE A 82 -26.88 12.08 -23.85
C ILE A 82 -27.59 10.85 -24.39
#